data_AF-A0A965PBV4-F1
#
_entry.id   AF-A0A965PBV4-F1
#
_cell.length_a   1.000
_cell.length_b   1.000
_cell.length_c   1.000
_cell.angle_alpha   90.00
_cell.angle_beta   90.00
_cell.angle_gamma   90.00
#
_symmetry.space_group_name_H-M   'P 1'
#
loop_
_entity.id
_entity.type
_entity.pdbx_description
1 polymer ?
#
loop_
_entity_poly.entity_id
_entity_poly.type
_entity_poly.pdbx_seq_one_letter_code
_entity_poly.pdbx_strand_id
1 'polypeptide(L)'
;MTDLELTRRAIMVLASGTPSPVPVLDQEAELSSMIPSVMQTLADEVAKDHNRAPLLMQEYSVDLVSGVGEPLTDTGSITSLADILYWSIPYGVVRDSLTNLKLVYIPNREQFEGYLTPGLWYYTLANQRIYTRSATSGDYFNSDKYDVQGPLTVTANFVPTTATLPSTLENDAVDLLVKMAVTKVQADKAE
;
A
#
# COMPACT_ATOMS: atom_id res chain seq x y z
N MET A 1 -4.89 -17.12 7.36
CA MET A 1 -4.10 -18.24 6.81
C MET A 1 -2.69 -18.20 7.43
N THR A 2 -1.99 -19.33 7.54
CA THR A 2 -0.57 -19.36 7.97
C THR A 2 0.37 -19.47 6.77
N ASP A 3 1.64 -19.11 6.94
CA ASP A 3 2.68 -19.28 5.92
C ASP A 3 2.76 -20.74 5.43
N LEU A 4 2.66 -21.69 6.37
CA LEU A 4 2.70 -23.12 6.06
C LEU A 4 1.47 -23.58 5.27
N GLU A 5 0.28 -23.05 5.57
CA GLU A 5 -0.93 -23.35 4.79
C GLU A 5 -0.82 -22.80 3.37
N LEU A 6 -0.31 -21.58 3.21
CA LEU A 6 -0.10 -20.95 1.91
C LEU A 6 0.90 -21.74 1.05
N THR A 7 2.06 -22.09 1.61
CA THR A 7 3.08 -22.85 0.87
C THR A 7 2.58 -24.23 0.49
N ARG A 8 1.92 -24.94 1.39
CA ARG A 8 1.36 -26.27 1.07
C ARG A 8 0.29 -26.22 -0.02
N ARG A 9 -0.57 -25.21 0.00
CA ARG A 9 -1.56 -25.00 -1.09
C ARG A 9 -0.86 -24.75 -2.42
N ALA A 10 0.19 -23.93 -2.44
CA ALA A 10 0.98 -23.70 -3.65
C ALA A 10 1.69 -24.97 -4.14
N ILE A 11 2.28 -25.78 -3.25
CA ILE A 11 2.89 -27.07 -3.60
C ILE A 11 1.86 -28.02 -4.21
N MET A 12 0.66 -28.12 -3.64
CA MET A 12 -0.41 -28.97 -4.19
C MET A 12 -0.78 -28.55 -5.62
N VAL A 13 -0.86 -27.24 -5.89
CA VAL A 13 -1.12 -26.70 -7.23
C VAL A 13 0.04 -27.03 -8.18
N LEU A 14 1.29 -26.81 -7.77
CA LEU A 14 2.49 -27.12 -8.56
C LEU A 14 2.57 -28.62 -8.90
N ALA A 15 2.36 -29.48 -7.91
CA ALA A 15 2.40 -30.93 -8.06
C ALA A 15 1.32 -31.47 -9.00
N SER A 16 0.16 -30.78 -9.09
CA SER A 16 -0.90 -31.13 -10.04
C SER A 16 -0.50 -30.91 -11.50
N GLY A 17 0.40 -29.96 -11.77
CA GLY A 17 0.89 -29.66 -13.11
C GLY A 17 2.15 -30.44 -13.47
N THR A 18 3.14 -30.49 -12.59
CA THR A 18 4.38 -31.25 -12.80
C THR A 18 4.93 -31.72 -11.46
N PRO A 19 5.00 -33.04 -11.20
CA PRO A 19 5.57 -33.56 -9.97
C PRO A 19 7.04 -33.13 -9.85
N SER A 20 7.37 -32.41 -8.77
CA SER A 20 8.75 -32.02 -8.50
C SER A 20 9.53 -33.18 -7.88
N PRO A 21 10.76 -33.44 -8.33
CA PRO A 21 11.63 -34.46 -7.72
C PRO A 21 12.25 -34.00 -6.40
N VAL A 22 12.10 -32.72 -6.03
CA VAL A 22 12.67 -32.12 -4.81
C VAL A 22 11.85 -32.54 -3.58
N PRO A 23 12.46 -32.85 -2.43
CA PRO A 23 11.73 -33.13 -1.19
C PRO A 23 10.78 -31.98 -0.81
N VAL A 24 9.61 -32.32 -0.26
CA VAL A 24 8.57 -31.34 0.10
C VAL A 24 9.10 -30.28 1.08
N LEU A 25 9.95 -30.66 2.03
CA LEU A 25 10.52 -29.74 3.00
C LEU A 25 11.41 -28.66 2.34
N ASP A 26 12.17 -29.02 1.32
CA ASP A 26 13.03 -28.08 0.59
C ASP A 26 12.17 -27.13 -0.26
N GLN A 27 11.07 -27.63 -0.84
CA GLN A 27 10.09 -26.81 -1.54
C GLN A 27 9.36 -25.84 -0.59
N GLU A 28 8.97 -26.30 0.61
CA GLU A 28 8.34 -25.47 1.63
C GLU A 28 9.26 -24.31 2.04
N ALA A 29 10.55 -24.58 2.25
CA ALA A 29 11.54 -23.55 2.59
C ALA A 29 11.72 -22.53 1.46
N GLU A 30 11.85 -23.00 0.22
CA GLU A 30 12.01 -22.13 -0.94
C GLU A 30 10.79 -21.23 -1.15
N LEU A 31 9.57 -21.78 -1.12
CA LEU A 31 8.34 -21.00 -1.28
C LEU A 31 8.11 -20.04 -0.11
N SER A 32 8.43 -20.46 1.12
CA SER A 32 8.29 -19.59 2.30
C SER A 32 9.15 -18.32 2.15
N SER A 33 10.33 -18.44 1.55
CA SER A 33 11.21 -17.28 1.31
C SER A 33 10.61 -16.25 0.35
N MET A 34 9.64 -16.64 -0.50
CA MET A 34 9.00 -15.77 -1.48
C MET A 34 7.76 -15.05 -0.93
N ILE A 35 7.21 -15.48 0.21
CA ILE A 35 5.97 -14.92 0.79
C ILE A 35 6.01 -13.40 0.91
N PRO A 36 7.08 -12.75 1.41
CA PRO A 36 7.12 -11.28 1.50
C PRO A 36 6.96 -10.61 0.13
N SER A 37 7.63 -11.15 -0.89
CA SER A 37 7.56 -10.60 -2.25
C SER A 37 6.19 -10.85 -2.89
N VAL A 38 5.55 -11.99 -2.59
CA VAL A 38 4.19 -12.29 -3.03
C VAL A 38 3.20 -11.31 -2.42
N MET A 39 3.29 -11.05 -1.12
CA MET A 39 2.39 -10.12 -0.42
C MET A 39 2.55 -8.69 -0.94
N GLN A 40 3.78 -8.26 -1.17
CA GLN A 40 4.05 -6.95 -1.79
C GLN A 40 3.42 -6.85 -3.17
N THR A 41 3.66 -7.85 -4.04
CA THR A 41 3.12 -7.86 -5.40
C THR A 41 1.59 -7.91 -5.41
N LEU A 42 0.99 -8.72 -4.53
CA LEU A 42 -0.46 -8.81 -4.39
C LEU A 42 -1.06 -7.48 -3.93
N ALA A 43 -0.47 -6.83 -2.94
CA ALA A 43 -0.89 -5.50 -2.50
C ALA A 43 -0.82 -4.50 -3.66
N ASP A 44 0.25 -4.57 -4.47
CA ASP A 44 0.42 -3.70 -5.63
C ASP A 44 -0.63 -3.93 -6.72
N GLU A 45 -0.98 -5.19 -7.00
CA GLU A 45 -2.03 -5.54 -7.96
C GLU A 45 -3.42 -5.13 -7.47
N VAL A 46 -3.72 -5.38 -6.19
CA VAL A 46 -5.01 -5.02 -5.58
C VAL A 46 -5.19 -3.51 -5.52
N ALA A 47 -4.15 -2.74 -5.17
CA ALA A 47 -4.22 -1.29 -5.12
C ALA A 47 -4.45 -0.62 -6.48
N LYS A 48 -4.04 -1.28 -7.59
CA LYS A 48 -4.29 -0.80 -8.96
C LYS A 48 -5.70 -1.08 -9.46
N ASP A 49 -6.40 -2.07 -8.89
CA ASP A 49 -7.76 -2.41 -9.25
C ASP A 49 -8.76 -1.66 -8.37
N HIS A 50 -9.50 -0.71 -8.95
CA HIS A 50 -10.47 0.11 -8.22
C HIS A 50 -11.52 -0.69 -7.45
N ASN A 51 -11.93 -1.87 -7.94
CA ASN A 51 -12.94 -2.69 -7.27
C ASN A 51 -12.36 -3.51 -6.11
N ARG A 52 -11.08 -3.87 -6.18
CA ARG A 52 -10.41 -4.70 -5.18
C ARG A 52 -9.62 -3.87 -4.18
N ALA A 53 -9.24 -2.65 -4.51
CA ALA A 53 -8.48 -1.74 -3.64
C ALA A 53 -9.08 -1.61 -2.23
N PRO A 54 -10.42 -1.51 -2.05
CA PRO A 54 -11.02 -1.44 -0.71
C PRO A 54 -10.76 -2.66 0.18
N LEU A 55 -10.41 -3.82 -0.39
CA LEU A 55 -10.12 -5.05 0.38
C LEU A 55 -8.84 -4.95 1.20
N LEU A 56 -7.92 -4.07 0.80
CA LEU A 56 -6.64 -3.83 1.48
C LEU A 56 -6.47 -2.36 1.85
N MET A 57 -7.55 -1.59 1.99
CA MET A 57 -7.50 -0.20 2.44
C MET A 57 -7.68 -0.12 3.95
N GLN A 58 -6.88 0.73 4.58
CA GLN A 58 -7.06 1.12 5.97
C GLN A 58 -6.80 2.61 6.16
N GLU A 59 -7.22 3.12 7.31
CA GLU A 59 -6.95 4.50 7.70
C GLU A 59 -5.61 4.59 8.45
N TYR A 60 -4.95 5.73 8.29
CA TYR A 60 -3.68 6.09 8.91
C TYR A 60 -3.78 7.53 9.41
N SER A 61 -3.23 7.81 10.59
CA SER A 61 -3.14 9.17 11.13
C SER A 61 -1.87 9.84 10.68
N VAL A 62 -1.94 11.11 10.32
CA VAL A 62 -0.76 11.94 10.04
C VAL A 62 -0.75 13.09 11.02
N ASP A 63 0.30 13.15 11.83
CA ASP A 63 0.60 14.36 12.60
C ASP A 63 1.41 15.32 11.73
N LEU A 64 0.96 16.57 11.68
CA LEU A 64 1.60 17.61 10.87
C LEU A 64 2.48 18.52 11.71
N VAL A 65 3.70 18.74 11.24
CA VAL A 65 4.63 19.77 11.72
C VAL A 65 4.88 20.74 10.59
N SER A 66 4.39 21.97 10.71
CA SER A 66 4.49 22.99 9.67
C SER A 66 3.95 22.54 8.30
N GLY A 67 2.84 21.80 8.30
CA GLY A 67 2.16 21.31 7.10
C GLY A 67 2.71 20.02 6.54
N VAL A 68 3.82 19.52 7.08
CA VAL A 68 4.45 18.28 6.65
C VAL A 68 4.27 17.20 7.71
N GLY A 69 3.85 16.01 7.30
CA GLY A 69 3.75 14.86 8.18
C GLY A 69 4.07 13.56 7.47
N GLU A 70 4.34 12.54 8.27
CA GLU A 70 4.47 11.16 7.80
C GLU A 70 3.21 10.42 8.26
N PRO A 71 2.53 9.67 7.37
CA PRO A 71 1.51 8.70 7.77
C PRO A 71 2.06 7.75 8.84
N LEU A 72 1.56 7.91 10.06
CA LEU A 72 1.89 7.03 11.17
C LEU A 72 1.10 5.73 11.00
N THR A 73 1.78 4.61 11.20
CA THR A 73 1.27 3.23 11.11
C THR A 73 0.23 2.87 12.18
N ASP A 74 -0.05 3.77 13.14
CA ASP A 74 -0.65 3.40 14.43
C ASP A 74 -2.18 3.55 14.56
N THR A 75 -2.91 3.91 13.50
CA THR A 75 -4.39 4.08 13.59
C THR A 75 -5.17 3.36 12.50
N GLY A 76 -5.00 2.04 12.41
CA GLY A 76 -5.86 1.14 11.64
C GLY A 76 -6.23 -0.11 12.44
N SER A 77 -7.47 -0.60 12.30
CA SER A 77 -8.03 -1.72 13.09
C SER A 77 -7.49 -3.11 12.73
N ILE A 78 -6.27 -3.21 12.19
CA ILE A 78 -5.58 -4.48 11.99
C ILE A 78 -4.23 -4.37 12.69
N THR A 79 -4.19 -5.02 13.84
CA THR A 79 -3.08 -5.16 14.78
C THR A 79 -1.71 -5.28 14.09
N SER A 80 -0.77 -4.42 14.49
CA SER A 80 0.67 -4.35 14.13
C SER A 80 1.02 -3.53 12.89
N LEU A 81 2.27 -3.07 12.88
CA LEU A 81 2.97 -2.29 11.86
C LEU A 81 2.71 -2.85 10.45
N ALA A 82 1.60 -2.45 9.82
CA ALA A 82 1.31 -2.80 8.44
C ALA A 82 1.93 -1.72 7.56
N ASP A 83 2.90 -2.13 6.73
CA ASP A 83 3.60 -1.23 5.84
C ASP A 83 2.61 -0.58 4.87
N ILE A 84 2.45 0.73 5.00
CA ILE A 84 1.62 1.53 4.10
C ILE A 84 2.22 1.47 2.70
N LEU A 85 1.35 1.24 1.73
CA LEU A 85 1.71 1.33 0.33
C LEU A 85 1.68 2.80 -0.07
N TYR A 86 2.76 3.54 0.20
CA TYR A 86 2.83 5.00 0.05
C TYR A 86 2.36 5.55 -1.31
N TRP A 87 2.65 4.83 -2.39
CA TRP A 87 2.22 5.24 -3.72
C TRP A 87 0.70 5.17 -3.91
N SER A 88 -0.03 4.44 -3.05
CA SER A 88 -1.49 4.32 -3.08
C SER A 88 -2.21 5.52 -2.45
N ILE A 89 -1.53 6.37 -1.68
CA ILE A 89 -2.11 7.54 -0.98
C ILE A 89 -2.88 8.48 -1.92
N PRO A 90 -2.38 8.82 -3.14
CA PRO A 90 -3.12 9.61 -4.12
C PRO A 90 -4.44 8.99 -4.60
N TYR A 91 -4.56 7.67 -4.55
CA TYR A 91 -5.73 6.92 -5.02
C TYR A 91 -6.78 6.73 -3.91
N GLY A 92 -6.35 6.88 -2.66
CA GLY A 92 -7.22 6.85 -1.50
C GLY A 92 -7.88 8.20 -1.19
N VAL A 93 -8.12 8.44 0.10
CA VAL A 93 -8.78 9.67 0.57
C VAL A 93 -7.97 10.26 1.71
N VAL A 94 -7.61 11.53 1.60
CA VAL A 94 -6.99 12.29 2.68
C VAL A 94 -8.02 13.27 3.24
N ARG A 95 -8.21 13.27 4.55
CA ARG A 95 -9.18 14.12 5.26
C ARG A 95 -8.50 14.83 6.40
N ASP A 96 -8.96 16.05 6.67
CA ASP A 96 -8.67 16.70 7.94
C ASP A 96 -9.48 16.01 9.05
N SER A 97 -8.80 15.54 10.10
CA SER A 97 -9.43 14.73 11.16
C SER A 97 -10.40 15.52 12.02
N LEU A 98 -10.31 16.86 12.04
CA LEU A 98 -11.16 17.73 12.87
C LEU A 98 -12.46 18.10 12.15
N THR A 99 -12.37 18.47 10.88
CA THR A 99 -13.48 18.98 10.07
C THR A 99 -14.07 17.92 9.14
N ASN A 100 -13.40 16.78 8.98
CA ASN A 100 -13.75 15.71 8.03
C ASN A 100 -13.77 16.15 6.55
N LEU A 101 -13.20 17.32 6.26
CA LEU A 101 -13.09 17.84 4.90
C LEU A 101 -12.04 17.07 4.11
N LYS A 102 -12.36 16.73 2.86
CA LYS A 102 -11.46 16.03 1.95
C LYS A 102 -10.43 16.99 1.38
N LEU A 103 -9.16 16.60 1.43
CA LEU A 103 -8.07 17.28 0.74
C LEU A 103 -7.98 16.78 -0.70
N VAL A 104 -7.63 17.68 -1.61
CA VAL A 104 -7.46 17.36 -3.03
C VAL A 104 -5.98 17.18 -3.35
N TYR A 105 -5.68 16.07 -4.03
CA TYR A 105 -4.32 15.73 -4.42
C TYR A 105 -3.83 16.60 -5.56
N ILE A 106 -2.59 17.07 -5.46
CA ILE A 106 -1.87 17.72 -6.55
C ILE A 106 -0.60 16.91 -6.81
N PRO A 107 -0.37 16.40 -8.02
CA PRO A 107 0.74 15.50 -8.30
C PRO A 107 2.10 16.21 -8.44
N ASN A 108 2.10 17.51 -8.72
CA ASN A 108 3.32 18.26 -9.03
C ASN A 108 3.54 19.38 -8.02
N ARG A 109 4.79 19.52 -7.56
CA ARG A 109 5.16 20.59 -6.63
C ARG A 109 4.90 21.99 -7.19
N GLU A 110 5.20 22.22 -8.47
CA GLU A 110 4.99 23.54 -9.10
C GLU A 110 3.51 23.95 -9.11
N GLN A 111 2.61 23.01 -9.35
CA GLN A 111 1.16 23.24 -9.27
C GLN A 111 0.72 23.42 -7.81
N PHE A 112 1.33 22.66 -6.90
CA PHE A 112 1.08 22.77 -5.47
C PHE A 112 1.63 24.07 -4.87
N GLU A 113 2.62 24.73 -5.46
CA GLU A 113 3.15 26.03 -5.00
C GLU A 113 2.58 27.20 -5.82
N GLY A 114 1.87 26.91 -6.90
CA GLY A 114 1.20 27.89 -7.75
C GLY A 114 -0.14 28.40 -7.19
N TYR A 115 -0.87 29.14 -8.03
CA TYR A 115 -2.20 29.64 -7.67
C TYR A 115 -3.25 28.52 -7.66
N LEU A 116 -4.00 28.39 -6.58
CA LEU A 116 -5.10 27.43 -6.48
C LEU A 116 -6.42 28.10 -6.11
N THR A 117 -7.52 27.42 -6.43
CA THR A 117 -8.81 27.84 -5.89
C THR A 117 -8.86 27.58 -4.38
N PRO A 118 -9.71 28.33 -3.64
CA PRO A 118 -9.86 28.10 -2.22
C PRO A 118 -10.26 26.66 -1.90
N GLY A 119 -9.64 26.06 -0.89
CA GLY A 119 -9.83 24.65 -0.55
C GLY A 119 -8.65 24.04 0.18
N LEU A 120 -8.74 22.74 0.48
CA LEU A 120 -7.68 22.00 1.15
C LEU A 120 -6.95 21.11 0.16
N TRP A 121 -5.62 21.18 0.18
CA TRP A 121 -4.78 20.55 -0.84
C TRP A 121 -3.64 19.77 -0.20
N TYR A 122 -3.21 18.71 -0.87
CA TYR A 122 -2.02 17.97 -0.45
C TYR A 122 -1.16 17.51 -1.63
N TYR A 123 0.12 17.30 -1.34
CA TYR A 123 1.14 16.78 -2.23
C TYR A 123 1.94 15.69 -1.49
N THR A 124 2.33 14.65 -2.21
CA THR A 124 3.16 13.56 -1.67
C THR A 124 4.63 13.80 -2.04
N LEU A 125 5.49 13.88 -1.04
CA LEU A 125 6.94 14.03 -1.19
C LEU A 125 7.61 12.67 -1.47
N ALA A 126 8.75 12.71 -2.15
CA ALA A 126 9.52 11.50 -2.49
C ALA A 126 10.02 10.72 -1.26
N ASN A 127 10.13 11.36 -0.10
CA ASN A 127 10.52 10.74 1.16
C ASN A 127 9.31 10.23 1.97
N GLN A 128 8.22 9.82 1.30
CA GLN A 128 7.05 9.20 1.93
C GLN A 128 6.28 10.13 2.89
N ARG A 129 6.47 11.44 2.76
CA ARG A 129 5.77 12.45 3.57
C ARG A 129 4.66 13.11 2.78
N ILE A 130 3.66 13.63 3.48
CA ILE A 130 2.59 14.43 2.91
C ILE A 130 2.83 15.89 3.27
N TYR A 131 2.73 16.77 2.29
CA TYR A 131 2.72 18.21 2.48
C TYR A 131 1.32 18.74 2.22
N THR A 132 0.79 19.55 3.14
CA THR A 132 -0.56 20.11 3.07
C THR A 132 -0.56 21.62 3.08
N ARG A 133 -1.61 22.18 2.48
CA ARG A 133 -1.92 23.59 2.61
C ARG A 133 -3.43 23.81 2.50
N SER A 134 -3.90 24.84 3.18
CA SER A 134 -5.22 25.42 3.00
C SER A 134 -5.06 26.66 2.13
N ALA A 135 -5.78 26.69 1.01
CA ALA A 135 -5.81 27.86 0.14
C ALA A 135 -7.03 28.70 0.53
N THR A 136 -6.80 29.91 1.03
CA THR A 136 -7.86 30.88 1.29
C THR A 136 -7.93 31.92 0.17
N SER A 137 -6.77 32.42 -0.27
CA SER A 137 -6.67 33.40 -1.36
C SER A 137 -6.21 32.80 -2.70
N GLY A 138 -5.61 31.61 -2.63
CA GLY A 138 -4.92 30.94 -3.72
C GLY A 138 -3.44 31.33 -3.83
N ASP A 139 -2.99 32.35 -3.11
CA ASP A 139 -1.61 32.84 -3.17
C ASP A 139 -0.71 32.17 -2.13
N TYR A 140 0.05 31.18 -2.60
CA TYR A 140 0.99 30.43 -1.81
C TYR A 140 2.01 31.30 -1.06
N PHE A 141 2.70 32.20 -1.78
CA PHE A 141 3.91 32.82 -1.26
C PHE A 141 3.61 33.91 -0.23
N ASN A 142 2.44 34.55 -0.33
CA ASN A 142 2.09 35.68 0.49
C ASN A 142 1.19 35.34 1.68
N SER A 143 0.40 34.26 1.61
CA SER A 143 -0.60 33.97 2.66
C SER A 143 -0.79 32.49 2.95
N ASP A 144 -1.03 31.66 1.93
CA ASP A 144 -1.56 30.31 2.12
C ASP A 144 -0.48 29.28 2.53
N LYS A 145 0.82 29.58 2.35
CA LYS A 145 1.92 28.66 2.73
C LYS A 145 1.94 28.28 4.21
N TYR A 146 1.48 29.19 5.08
CA TYR A 146 1.45 28.96 6.52
C TYR A 146 0.08 28.47 7.01
N ASP A 147 -0.91 28.44 6.11
CA ASP A 147 -2.25 27.94 6.42
C ASP A 147 -2.23 26.41 6.26
N VAL A 148 -2.15 25.73 7.40
CA VAL A 148 -1.96 24.28 7.51
C VAL A 148 -3.14 23.70 8.25
N GLN A 149 -3.66 22.57 7.75
CA GLN A 149 -4.77 21.87 8.40
C GLN A 149 -4.30 20.97 9.53
N GLY A 150 -5.25 20.50 10.36
CA GLY A 150 -4.99 19.71 11.55
C GLY A 150 -4.41 18.33 11.24
N PRO A 151 -4.33 17.43 12.24
CA PRO A 151 -3.94 16.05 11.96
C PRO A 151 -4.85 15.47 10.87
N LEU A 152 -4.30 14.60 10.02
CA LEU A 152 -5.03 14.03 8.90
C LEU A 152 -5.38 12.58 9.15
N THR A 153 -6.46 12.14 8.52
CA THR A 153 -6.75 10.73 8.29
C THR A 153 -6.51 10.44 6.81
N VAL A 154 -5.65 9.46 6.54
CA VAL A 154 -5.29 8.99 5.19
C VAL A 154 -5.81 7.58 5.03
N THR A 155 -6.75 7.38 4.10
CA THR A 155 -7.12 6.04 3.65
C THR A 155 -6.15 5.62 2.56
N ALA A 156 -5.40 4.54 2.75
CA ALA A 156 -4.44 4.03 1.77
C ALA A 156 -4.36 2.50 1.84
N ASN A 157 -3.78 1.88 0.81
CA ASN A 157 -3.55 0.44 0.81
C ASN A 157 -2.37 0.07 1.73
N PHE A 158 -2.42 -1.14 2.28
CA PHE A 158 -1.34 -1.72 3.08
C PHE A 158 -0.84 -3.03 2.47
N VAL A 159 0.37 -3.43 2.83
CA VAL A 159 0.92 -4.75 2.48
C VAL A 159 0.44 -5.78 3.52
N PRO A 160 -0.38 -6.77 3.13
CA PRO A 160 -0.89 -7.74 4.08
C PRO A 160 0.20 -8.74 4.48
N THR A 161 -0.02 -9.39 5.62
CA THR A 161 0.67 -10.63 6.00
C THR A 161 -0.25 -11.80 5.73
N THR A 162 0.25 -13.03 5.76
CA THR A 162 -0.61 -14.23 5.69
C THR A 162 -1.71 -14.24 6.76
N ALA A 163 -1.44 -13.65 7.92
CA ALA A 163 -2.40 -13.52 9.02
C ALA A 163 -3.47 -12.45 8.77
N THR A 164 -3.14 -11.36 8.06
CA THR A 164 -4.04 -10.22 7.82
C THR A 164 -4.69 -10.22 6.44
N LEU A 165 -4.35 -11.19 5.59
CA LEU A 165 -4.91 -11.34 4.25
C LEU A 165 -6.40 -11.71 4.29
N PRO A 166 -7.28 -10.95 3.62
CA PRO A 166 -8.69 -11.31 3.47
C PRO A 166 -8.88 -12.64 2.74
N SER A 167 -9.86 -13.44 3.15
CA SER A 167 -10.16 -14.75 2.56
C SER A 167 -10.46 -14.69 1.06
N THR A 168 -11.00 -13.56 0.58
CA THR A 168 -11.27 -13.31 -0.85
C THR A 168 -10.00 -13.22 -1.70
N LEU A 169 -8.84 -12.92 -1.10
CA LEU A 169 -7.56 -12.76 -1.78
C LEU A 169 -6.62 -13.96 -1.57
N GLU A 170 -7.02 -14.97 -0.79
CA GLU A 170 -6.16 -16.13 -0.51
C GLU A 170 -5.82 -16.93 -1.77
N ASN A 171 -6.79 -17.13 -2.68
CA ASN A 171 -6.53 -17.82 -3.93
C ASN A 171 -5.57 -17.03 -4.84
N ASP A 172 -5.71 -15.71 -4.87
CA ASP A 172 -4.80 -14.84 -5.62
C ASP A 172 -3.37 -14.92 -5.07
N ALA A 173 -3.22 -14.97 -3.74
CA ALA A 173 -1.92 -15.17 -3.10
C ALA A 173 -1.29 -16.53 -3.45
N VAL A 174 -2.08 -17.61 -3.48
CA VAL A 174 -1.61 -18.94 -3.91
C VAL A 174 -1.17 -18.90 -5.37
N ASP A 175 -2.00 -18.36 -6.27
CA ASP A 175 -1.69 -18.29 -7.70
C ASP A 175 -0.44 -17.45 -7.97
N LEU A 176 -0.27 -16.35 -7.24
CA LEU A 176 0.88 -15.46 -7.39
C LEU A 176 2.16 -16.11 -6.85
N LEU A 177 2.10 -16.82 -5.73
CA LEU A 177 3.21 -17.62 -5.22
C LEU A 177 3.63 -18.72 -6.21
N VAL A 178 2.67 -19.41 -6.81
CA VAL A 178 2.93 -20.43 -7.85
C VAL A 178 3.59 -19.79 -9.08
N LYS A 179 3.07 -18.65 -9.56
CA LYS A 179 3.65 -17.92 -10.71
C LYS A 179 5.10 -17.53 -10.44
N MET A 180 5.38 -16.93 -9.28
CA MET A 180 6.73 -16.51 -8.90
C MET A 180 7.70 -17.70 -8.82
N ALA A 181 7.26 -18.82 -8.25
CA ALA A 181 8.06 -20.05 -8.20
C ALA A 181 8.39 -20.59 -9.59
N VAL A 182 7.41 -20.63 -10.50
CA VAL A 182 7.62 -21.09 -11.88
C VAL A 182 8.57 -20.15 -12.64
N THR A 183 8.42 -18.84 -12.49
CA THR A 183 9.32 -17.85 -13.12
C THR A 183 10.76 -18.03 -12.66
N LYS A 184 10.98 -18.27 -11.35
CA LYS A 184 12.33 -18.53 -10.82
C LYS A 184 12.93 -19.80 -11.43
N VAL A 185 12.19 -20.91 -11.46
CA VAL A 185 12.65 -22.17 -12.07
C VAL A 185 12.97 -22.01 -13.57
N GLN A 186 12.26 -21.14 -14.28
CA GLN A 186 12.57 -20.84 -15.69
C GLN A 186 13.84 -19.98 -15.83
N ALA A 187 14.06 -19.02 -14.93
CA ALA A 187 15.28 -18.22 -14.90
C ALA A 187 16.51 -19.10 -14.63
N ASP A 188 16.44 -20.00 -13.66
CA ASP A 188 17.53 -20.91 -13.30
C ASP A 188 17.89 -21.93 -14.40
N LYS A 189 17.01 -22.14 -15.39
CA LYS A 189 17.28 -23.01 -16.57
C LYS A 189 17.88 -22.27 -17.76
N ALA A 190 17.88 -20.93 -17.73
CA ALA A 190 18.39 -20.10 -18.81
C ALA A 190 19.88 -19.74 -18.63
N GLU A 191 20.46 -20.04 -17.46
CA GLU A 191 21.91 -20.01 -17.18
C GLU A 191 22.58 -21.37 -17.46
#